data_AF-A0A966PS34-F1
#
_entry.id   AF-A0A966PS34-F1
#
_cell.length_a   1.000
_cell.length_b   1.000
_cell.length_c   1.000
_cell.angle_alpha   90.00
_cell.angle_beta   90.00
_cell.angle_gamma   90.00
#
_symmetry.space_group_name_H-M   'P 1'
#
loop_
_entity.id
_entity.type
_entity.pdbx_description
1 polymer ?
#
loop_
_entity_poly.entity_id
_entity_poly.type
_entity_poly.pdbx_seq_one_letter_code
_entity_poly.pdbx_strand_id
1 'polypeptide(L)'
;MGSINSTDEISQSCNFQHSFTLVHTSRNTSTMSAKFLVTRKLGALFTLCCFVICGCVTTHEPTTRASLNFSQLSSPDGSPADSNPPSPDGSPAVSNPPSPVASPFDSVAQQFEDFVKWRRECSYKPRLCDAGKFTILGTQFSNDFVAMMRDYAKNNIYARPGDGERKIFVETITKDETAMTAIVHGCVYDTVVLYMDGGIYDDKVASSLSSWTMQWQDGSWRWINYQIHKKVYFDNLCDS
;
A
#
# COMPACT_ATOMS: atom_id res chain seq x y z
N MET A 1 15.55 -25.36 32.73
CA MET A 1 14.56 -25.71 31.69
C MET A 1 13.30 -24.93 32.04
N GLY A 2 13.08 -23.70 31.58
CA GLY A 2 13.30 -23.14 30.26
C GLY A 2 11.93 -22.88 29.63
N SER A 3 11.17 -21.94 30.21
CA SER A 3 9.89 -21.48 29.68
C SER A 3 9.98 -19.95 29.61
N ILE A 4 10.06 -19.43 28.40
CA ILE A 4 10.04 -18.00 28.10
C ILE A 4 8.74 -17.77 27.34
N ASN A 5 7.75 -17.24 28.03
CA ASN A 5 6.61 -16.60 27.40
C ASN A 5 7.12 -15.33 26.73
N SER A 6 7.13 -15.32 25.40
CA SER A 6 7.32 -14.11 24.59
C SER A 6 5.96 -13.72 24.01
N THR A 7 5.15 -13.07 24.82
CA THR A 7 4.00 -12.28 24.35
C THR A 7 4.48 -10.85 24.17
N ASP A 8 4.82 -10.48 22.95
CA ASP A 8 4.88 -9.08 22.50
C ASP A 8 4.69 -9.06 20.98
N GLU A 9 3.50 -9.48 20.55
CA GLU A 9 3.00 -9.23 19.20
C GLU A 9 2.24 -7.90 19.24
N ILE A 10 2.99 -6.79 19.18
CA ILE A 10 2.41 -5.47 19.01
C ILE A 10 1.95 -5.38 17.55
N SER A 11 0.73 -5.85 17.32
CA SER A 11 -0.05 -5.52 16.13
C SER A 11 -0.25 -4.01 16.11
N GLN A 12 0.62 -3.29 15.41
CA GLN A 12 0.37 -1.91 15.02
C GLN A 12 -0.76 -1.94 13.97
N SER A 13 -1.99 -1.98 14.50
CA SER A 13 -3.20 -1.57 13.80
C SER A 13 -2.93 -0.29 13.02
N CYS A 14 -3.55 -0.13 11.85
CA CYS A 14 -3.48 1.03 10.96
C CYS A 14 -3.75 2.37 11.68
N ASN A 15 -2.82 2.82 12.51
CA ASN A 15 -2.77 4.16 13.06
C ASN A 15 -2.25 5.04 11.93
N PHE A 16 -3.18 5.49 11.08
CA PHE A 16 -3.02 6.75 10.37
C PHE A 16 -3.04 7.92 11.38
N GLN A 17 -2.15 7.88 12.38
CA GLN A 17 -1.88 9.03 13.23
C GLN A 17 -1.05 10.00 12.39
N HIS A 18 -1.75 10.91 11.70
CA HIS A 18 -1.16 12.17 11.30
C HIS A 18 -0.84 12.92 12.60
N SER A 19 0.38 12.78 13.14
CA SER A 19 0.86 13.63 14.23
C SER A 19 0.91 15.07 13.70
N PHE A 20 0.09 15.93 14.31
CA PHE A 20 -0.05 17.34 13.98
C PHE A 20 0.97 18.17 14.77
N THR A 21 1.82 18.91 14.08
CA THR A 21 2.44 20.11 14.64
C THR A 21 1.76 21.29 13.97
N LEU A 22 0.83 21.92 14.68
CA LEU A 22 0.12 23.11 14.23
C LEU A 22 1.10 24.29 14.27
N VAL A 23 1.68 24.66 13.13
CA VAL A 23 2.44 25.90 13.02
C VAL A 23 1.44 27.06 13.03
N HIS A 24 1.26 27.67 14.21
CA HIS A 24 0.52 28.92 14.35
C HIS A 24 1.25 30.02 13.55
N THR A 25 0.75 30.33 12.35
CA THR A 25 1.09 31.58 11.68
C THR A 25 0.30 32.71 12.35
N SER A 26 0.98 33.49 13.17
CA SER A 26 0.46 34.71 13.79
C SER A 26 0.12 35.73 12.70
N ARG A 27 -1.17 35.97 12.45
CA ARG A 27 -1.65 37.18 11.76
C ARG A 27 -2.00 38.23 12.81
N ASN A 28 -1.13 39.24 12.90
CA ASN A 28 -1.41 40.50 13.60
C ASN A 28 -2.68 41.14 13.02
N THR A 29 -3.75 41.16 13.81
CA THR A 29 -4.85 42.11 13.67
C THR A 29 -5.07 42.79 15.01
N SER A 30 -4.71 44.07 15.05
CA SER A 30 -4.87 44.95 16.21
C SER A 30 -6.35 45.08 16.58
N THR A 31 -6.69 44.70 17.80
CA THR A 31 -7.90 45.18 18.49
C THR A 31 -7.56 45.53 19.95
N MET A 32 -8.20 46.60 20.41
CA MET A 32 -7.95 47.30 21.67
C MET A 32 -8.01 46.40 22.91
N SER A 33 -6.98 46.56 23.74
CA SER A 33 -7.01 46.81 25.19
C SER A 33 -8.11 46.12 26.02
N ALA A 34 -7.75 44.97 26.60
CA ALA A 34 -8.27 44.53 27.89
C ALA A 34 -7.09 44.16 28.78
N LYS A 35 -6.93 44.93 29.86
CA LYS A 35 -5.92 44.73 30.91
C LYS A 35 -6.24 43.47 31.69
N PHE A 36 -5.32 42.51 31.79
CA PHE A 36 -5.26 41.62 32.95
C PHE A 36 -3.81 41.29 33.33
N LEU A 37 -3.59 41.36 34.64
CA LEU A 37 -2.32 41.44 35.33
C LEU A 37 -1.57 40.10 35.37
N VAL A 38 -0.25 40.24 35.35
CA VAL A 38 0.81 39.26 35.61
C VAL A 38 0.68 38.65 37.01
N THR A 39 0.85 37.34 37.14
CA THR A 39 1.67 36.75 38.22
C THR A 39 2.27 35.39 37.81
N ARG A 40 3.60 35.35 37.84
CA ARG A 40 4.52 34.21 37.69
C ARG A 40 4.58 33.38 38.97
N LYS A 41 4.74 32.05 38.86
CA LYS A 41 5.53 31.17 39.78
C LYS A 41 5.72 29.81 39.08
N LEU A 42 6.86 29.58 38.42
CA LEU A 42 8.02 28.80 38.88
C LEU A 42 7.69 27.39 39.43
N GLY A 43 7.97 26.38 38.60
CA GLY A 43 8.01 24.97 38.98
C GLY A 43 8.86 24.21 37.96
N ALA A 44 10.18 24.29 38.11
CA ALA A 44 11.13 23.50 37.34
C ALA A 44 11.65 22.36 38.23
N LEU A 45 11.23 21.13 37.95
CA LEU A 45 11.92 19.92 38.40
C LEU A 45 12.54 19.26 37.17
N PHE A 46 13.87 19.31 37.10
CA PHE A 46 14.68 18.52 36.19
C PHE A 46 14.79 17.10 36.74
N THR A 47 14.26 16.11 36.03
CA THR A 47 14.58 14.71 36.27
C THR A 47 15.45 14.23 35.11
N LEU A 48 16.72 14.01 35.43
CA LEU A 48 17.78 13.52 34.56
C LEU A 48 17.67 11.99 34.50
N CYS A 49 17.17 11.43 33.38
CA CYS A 49 17.21 9.99 33.13
C CYS A 49 18.44 9.65 32.27
N CYS A 50 19.36 8.91 32.88
CA CYS A 50 20.45 8.20 32.21
C CYS A 50 19.89 7.20 31.21
N PHE A 51 20.29 7.28 29.94
CA PHE A 51 20.21 6.16 29.01
C PHE A 51 21.62 5.75 28.59
N VAL A 52 22.00 4.56 29.06
CA VAL A 52 23.17 3.80 28.66
C VAL A 52 22.91 3.28 27.25
N ILE A 53 23.73 3.69 26.28
CA ILE A 53 23.72 3.17 24.91
C ILE A 53 24.57 1.90 24.91
N CYS A 54 23.91 0.74 24.85
CA CYS A 54 24.57 -0.52 24.54
C CYS A 54 24.28 -0.83 23.06
N GLY A 55 25.26 -0.58 22.20
CA GLY A 55 25.19 -0.87 20.78
C GLY A 55 25.61 -2.30 20.47
N CYS A 56 24.80 -3.01 19.69
CA CYS A 56 25.25 -4.14 18.88
C CYS A 56 24.95 -3.81 17.43
N VAL A 57 26.03 -3.62 16.66
CA VAL A 57 26.03 -3.50 15.21
C VAL A 57 26.13 -4.91 14.65
N THR A 58 25.20 -5.32 13.80
CA THR A 58 25.37 -6.47 12.90
C THR A 58 25.22 -5.98 11.46
N THR A 59 26.33 -6.04 10.74
CA THR A 59 26.47 -5.84 9.30
C THR A 59 25.61 -6.84 8.53
N HIS A 60 24.86 -6.38 7.53
CA HIS A 60 24.20 -7.26 6.57
C HIS A 60 24.62 -6.87 5.14
N GLU A 61 25.07 -7.87 4.39
CA GLU A 61 25.54 -7.78 3.01
C GLU A 61 24.42 -7.42 2.01
N PRO A 62 24.75 -6.78 0.87
CA PRO A 62 23.76 -6.34 -0.10
C PRO A 62 23.26 -7.52 -0.94
N THR A 63 21.95 -7.80 -0.87
CA THR A 63 21.28 -8.74 -1.78
C THR A 63 20.96 -8.02 -3.08
N THR A 64 21.44 -8.57 -4.19
CA THR A 64 21.31 -8.03 -5.54
C THR A 64 19.84 -7.97 -5.97
N ARG A 65 19.30 -6.76 -6.20
CA ARG A 65 17.98 -6.53 -6.82
C ARG A 65 18.00 -7.01 -8.27
N ALA A 66 17.16 -7.98 -8.62
CA ALA A 66 16.87 -8.33 -10.00
C ALA A 66 15.70 -7.48 -10.52
N SER A 67 15.98 -6.56 -11.44
CA SER A 67 14.96 -5.87 -12.24
C SER A 67 14.50 -6.82 -13.34
N LEU A 68 13.26 -7.32 -13.28
CA LEU A 68 12.69 -8.11 -14.38
C LEU A 68 12.20 -7.17 -15.48
N ASN A 69 12.94 -7.15 -16.60
CA ASN A 69 12.58 -6.46 -17.82
C ASN A 69 12.24 -7.54 -18.86
N PHE A 70 10.98 -7.67 -19.26
CA PHE A 70 10.57 -8.63 -20.28
C PHE A 70 10.44 -7.93 -21.62
N SER A 71 11.43 -8.16 -22.48
CA SER A 71 11.38 -7.84 -23.91
C SER A 71 10.33 -8.70 -24.60
N GLN A 72 9.52 -8.04 -25.44
CA GLN A 72 8.47 -8.61 -26.29
C GLN A 72 8.96 -9.84 -27.06
N LEU A 73 8.25 -10.95 -26.93
CA LEU A 73 8.41 -12.08 -27.84
C LEU A 73 7.56 -11.83 -29.09
N SER A 74 8.22 -11.40 -30.16
CA SER A 74 7.67 -11.35 -31.51
C SER A 74 7.35 -12.76 -31.99
N SER A 75 6.09 -13.04 -32.34
CA SER A 75 5.73 -14.24 -33.11
C SER A 75 6.05 -14.03 -34.60
N PRO A 76 6.56 -15.04 -35.32
CA PRO A 76 6.82 -14.93 -36.74
C PRO A 76 5.57 -15.22 -37.59
N ASP A 77 5.51 -14.52 -38.72
CA ASP A 77 4.54 -14.58 -39.82
C ASP A 77 4.39 -15.97 -40.46
N GLY A 78 3.23 -16.23 -41.08
CA GLY A 78 3.09 -17.29 -42.09
C GLY A 78 1.65 -17.70 -42.45
N SER A 79 1.04 -17.03 -43.42
CA SER A 79 0.02 -17.60 -44.33
C SER A 79 0.69 -17.87 -45.69
N PRO A 80 0.28 -18.90 -46.47
CA PRO A 80 -0.85 -18.73 -47.39
C PRO A 80 -1.71 -20.01 -47.66
N ALA A 81 -2.70 -19.82 -48.54
CA ALA A 81 -3.94 -20.56 -48.75
C ALA A 81 -3.90 -21.86 -49.61
N ASP A 82 -5.07 -22.53 -49.58
CA ASP A 82 -5.75 -23.40 -50.56
C ASP A 82 -5.20 -24.79 -50.94
N SER A 83 -5.94 -25.86 -50.61
CA SER A 83 -6.92 -26.54 -51.50
C SER A 83 -7.41 -27.90 -50.93
N ASN A 84 -8.73 -28.15 -50.98
CA ASN A 84 -9.46 -29.38 -50.58
C ASN A 84 -9.46 -30.42 -51.74
N PRO A 85 -9.69 -31.75 -51.55
CA PRO A 85 -11.01 -32.33 -51.23
C PRO A 85 -11.03 -33.64 -50.38
N PRO A 86 -12.21 -34.21 -50.03
CA PRO A 86 -12.39 -35.07 -48.85
C PRO A 86 -12.50 -36.58 -49.16
N SER A 87 -12.09 -37.44 -48.22
CA SER A 87 -12.53 -38.84 -48.10
C SER A 87 -12.08 -39.48 -46.77
N PRO A 88 -12.71 -40.61 -46.35
CA PRO A 88 -13.29 -40.71 -45.02
C PRO A 88 -12.53 -41.62 -44.05
N ASP A 89 -12.86 -41.38 -42.77
CA ASP A 89 -12.85 -42.27 -41.61
C ASP A 89 -11.57 -42.99 -41.17
N GLY A 90 -11.26 -42.77 -39.88
CA GLY A 90 -10.42 -43.66 -39.09
C GLY A 90 -9.05 -43.12 -38.71
N SER A 91 -8.98 -41.98 -38.00
CA SER A 91 -7.81 -41.67 -37.18
C SER A 91 -8.22 -41.56 -35.71
N PRO A 92 -7.47 -42.20 -34.79
CA PRO A 92 -7.77 -42.14 -33.37
C PRO A 92 -7.71 -40.67 -32.94
N ALA A 93 -8.74 -40.24 -32.22
CA ALA A 93 -8.80 -38.91 -31.64
C ALA A 93 -7.50 -38.66 -30.87
N VAL A 94 -6.63 -37.80 -31.42
CA VAL A 94 -5.50 -37.24 -30.69
C VAL A 94 -6.14 -36.37 -29.63
N SER A 95 -6.31 -36.95 -28.44
CA SER A 95 -6.71 -36.23 -27.25
C SER A 95 -5.63 -35.19 -27.00
N ASN A 96 -5.89 -33.93 -27.40
CA ASN A 96 -5.07 -32.80 -26.99
C ASN A 96 -4.93 -32.89 -25.46
N PRO A 97 -3.70 -32.82 -24.93
CA PRO A 97 -3.53 -32.76 -23.48
C PRO A 97 -4.37 -31.58 -22.96
N PRO A 98 -5.11 -31.75 -21.85
CA PRO A 98 -5.89 -30.66 -21.29
C PRO A 98 -4.97 -29.46 -21.10
N SER A 99 -5.37 -28.30 -21.64
CA SER A 99 -4.66 -27.05 -21.40
C SER A 99 -4.43 -26.90 -19.90
N PRO A 100 -3.22 -26.54 -19.45
CA PRO A 100 -2.95 -26.34 -18.03
C PRO A 100 -4.00 -25.39 -17.47
N VAL A 101 -4.72 -25.82 -16.44
CA VAL A 101 -5.63 -24.93 -15.70
C VAL A 101 -4.73 -23.87 -15.06
N ALA A 102 -4.86 -22.62 -15.49
CA ALA A 102 -4.07 -21.52 -14.96
C ALA A 102 -4.27 -21.44 -13.44
N SER A 103 -3.16 -21.34 -12.70
CA SER A 103 -3.24 -21.25 -11.24
C SER A 103 -3.82 -19.88 -10.88
N PRO A 104 -4.74 -19.78 -9.90
CA PRO A 104 -5.18 -18.48 -9.39
C PRO A 104 -4.01 -17.56 -9.04
N PHE A 105 -2.91 -18.14 -8.54
CA PHE A 105 -1.70 -17.43 -8.15
C PHE A 105 -0.96 -16.74 -9.31
N ASP A 106 -1.19 -17.15 -10.56
CA ASP A 106 -0.58 -16.52 -11.74
C ASP A 106 -1.15 -15.11 -11.96
N SER A 107 -2.32 -14.81 -11.38
CA SER A 107 -3.00 -13.51 -11.52
C SER A 107 -2.74 -12.52 -10.37
N VAL A 108 -1.99 -12.89 -9.33
CA VAL A 108 -1.80 -12.05 -8.13
C VAL A 108 -1.18 -10.70 -8.50
N ALA A 109 -0.11 -10.69 -9.29
CA ALA A 109 0.59 -9.46 -9.66
C ALA A 109 -0.33 -8.49 -10.42
N GLN A 110 -1.05 -8.99 -11.42
CA GLN A 110 -1.97 -8.15 -12.21
C GLN A 110 -3.12 -7.60 -11.37
N GLN A 111 -3.75 -8.44 -10.53
CA GLN A 111 -4.85 -7.99 -9.66
C GLN A 111 -4.36 -7.03 -8.57
N PHE A 112 -3.12 -7.16 -8.12
CA PHE A 112 -2.48 -6.20 -7.23
C PHE A 112 -2.34 -4.82 -7.91
N GLU A 113 -1.86 -4.77 -9.15
CA GLU A 113 -1.76 -3.52 -9.91
C GLU A 113 -3.12 -2.84 -10.11
N ASP A 114 -4.16 -3.63 -10.45
CA ASP A 114 -5.53 -3.14 -10.57
C ASP A 114 -6.04 -2.53 -9.27
N PHE A 115 -5.72 -3.18 -8.14
CA PHE A 115 -6.00 -2.65 -6.81
C PHE A 115 -5.28 -1.30 -6.58
N VAL A 116 -3.99 -1.19 -6.91
CA VAL A 116 -3.22 0.06 -6.72
C VAL A 116 -3.84 1.20 -7.52
N LYS A 117 -4.25 0.93 -8.76
CA LYS A 117 -4.96 1.88 -9.59
C LYS A 117 -6.30 2.29 -8.97
N TRP A 118 -7.09 1.33 -8.50
CA TRP A 118 -8.37 1.61 -7.82
C TRP A 118 -8.18 2.46 -6.55
N ARG A 119 -7.16 2.17 -5.74
CA ARG A 119 -6.87 2.93 -4.52
C ARG A 119 -6.57 4.40 -4.83
N ARG A 120 -5.89 4.67 -5.95
CA ARG A 120 -5.62 6.02 -6.46
C ARG A 120 -6.89 6.70 -6.93
N GLU A 121 -7.77 6.00 -7.65
CA GLU A 121 -9.06 6.53 -8.07
C GLU A 121 -9.94 6.91 -6.87
N CYS A 122 -9.92 6.09 -5.80
CA CYS A 122 -10.59 6.39 -4.54
C CYS A 122 -10.07 7.68 -3.89
N SER A 123 -8.76 7.98 -3.95
CA SER A 123 -8.27 9.26 -3.42
C SER A 123 -8.70 10.48 -4.25
N TYR A 124 -8.95 10.32 -5.55
CA TYR A 124 -9.48 11.40 -6.38
C TYR A 124 -10.95 11.68 -6.10
N LYS A 125 -11.74 10.63 -5.82
CA LYS A 125 -13.18 10.73 -5.60
C LYS A 125 -13.62 9.88 -4.39
N PRO A 126 -13.31 10.29 -3.14
CA PRO A 126 -13.59 9.46 -1.96
C PRO A 126 -15.07 9.11 -1.78
N ARG A 127 -15.97 10.02 -2.16
CA ARG A 127 -17.44 9.80 -2.13
C ARG A 127 -17.92 8.66 -3.02
N LEU A 128 -17.16 8.32 -4.07
CA LEU A 128 -17.51 7.28 -5.05
C LEU A 128 -16.67 6.00 -4.86
N CYS A 129 -15.87 5.93 -3.80
CA CYS A 129 -15.02 4.77 -3.55
C CYS A 129 -15.86 3.58 -3.06
N ASP A 130 -15.96 2.54 -3.89
CA ASP A 130 -16.55 1.26 -3.51
C ASP A 130 -15.47 0.32 -2.95
N ALA A 131 -15.37 0.25 -1.61
CA ALA A 131 -14.43 -0.63 -0.91
C ALA A 131 -14.65 -2.11 -1.21
N GLY A 132 -15.90 -2.53 -1.50
CA GLY A 132 -16.24 -3.92 -1.80
C GLY A 132 -15.64 -4.42 -3.12
N LYS A 133 -15.17 -3.51 -3.99
CA LYS A 133 -14.57 -3.88 -5.29
C LYS A 133 -13.27 -4.68 -5.16
N PHE A 134 -12.44 -4.38 -4.17
CA PHE A 134 -11.11 -5.01 -4.02
C PHE A 134 -10.80 -5.49 -2.59
N THR A 135 -11.67 -5.25 -1.62
CA THR A 135 -11.48 -5.69 -0.24
C THR A 135 -12.54 -6.70 0.16
N ILE A 136 -12.23 -7.55 1.15
CA ILE A 136 -13.25 -8.35 1.82
C ILE A 136 -13.87 -7.49 2.93
N LEU A 137 -15.14 -7.14 2.75
CA LEU A 137 -15.87 -6.33 3.72
C LEU A 137 -15.94 -7.02 5.09
N GLY A 138 -15.82 -6.22 6.15
CA GLY A 138 -15.82 -6.70 7.54
C GLY A 138 -14.43 -7.06 8.08
N THR A 139 -13.41 -7.19 7.22
CA THR A 139 -12.01 -7.23 7.68
C THR A 139 -11.62 -5.91 8.34
N GLN A 140 -10.69 -5.95 9.29
CA GLN A 140 -10.17 -4.73 9.95
C GLN A 140 -9.68 -3.71 8.91
N PHE A 141 -8.91 -4.17 7.92
CA PHE A 141 -8.44 -3.33 6.84
C PHE A 141 -9.58 -2.66 6.06
N SER A 142 -10.60 -3.42 5.66
CA SER A 142 -11.75 -2.85 4.94
C SER A 142 -12.50 -1.81 5.77
N ASN A 143 -12.65 -2.03 7.08
CA ASN A 143 -13.32 -1.11 7.99
C ASN A 143 -12.54 0.20 8.13
N ASP A 144 -11.23 0.12 8.34
CA ASP A 144 -10.34 1.27 8.45
C ASP A 144 -10.30 2.07 7.14
N PHE A 145 -10.24 1.36 6.01
CA PHE A 145 -10.26 1.97 4.70
C PHE A 145 -11.58 2.70 4.41
N VAL A 146 -12.72 2.07 4.71
CA VAL A 146 -14.06 2.67 4.58
C VAL A 146 -14.20 3.89 5.49
N ALA A 147 -13.72 3.82 6.73
CA ALA A 147 -13.74 4.94 7.66
C ALA A 147 -12.91 6.13 7.12
N MET A 148 -11.69 5.88 6.66
CA MET A 148 -10.84 6.90 6.04
C MET A 148 -11.51 7.54 4.81
N MET A 149 -12.05 6.75 3.89
CA MET A 149 -12.71 7.29 2.68
C MET A 149 -13.97 8.09 3.03
N ARG A 150 -14.72 7.66 4.06
CA ARG A 150 -15.87 8.41 4.58
C ARG A 150 -15.45 9.74 5.17
N ASP A 151 -14.37 9.77 5.96
CA ASP A 151 -13.86 11.00 6.56
C ASP A 151 -13.33 11.95 5.49
N TYR A 152 -12.65 11.43 4.48
CA TYR A 152 -12.20 12.24 3.34
C TYR A 152 -13.39 12.84 2.60
N ALA A 153 -14.39 12.01 2.29
CA ALA A 153 -15.62 12.45 1.65
C ALA A 153 -16.37 13.54 2.45
N LYS A 154 -16.49 13.36 3.77
CA LYS A 154 -17.17 14.27 4.69
C LYS A 154 -16.48 15.63 4.76
N ASN A 155 -15.15 15.63 4.84
CA ASN A 155 -14.34 16.83 4.99
C ASN A 155 -13.82 17.38 3.66
N ASN A 156 -14.36 16.92 2.52
CA ASN A 156 -13.96 17.38 1.19
C ASN A 156 -12.43 17.27 0.97
N ILE A 157 -11.82 16.18 1.48
CA ILE A 157 -10.41 15.86 1.28
C ILE A 157 -10.28 15.04 0.00
N TYR A 158 -9.40 15.42 -0.92
CA TYR A 158 -9.19 14.71 -2.18
C TYR A 158 -7.78 14.92 -2.73
N ALA A 159 -7.30 13.97 -3.53
CA ALA A 159 -6.13 14.14 -4.38
C ALA A 159 -6.53 14.67 -5.76
N ARG A 160 -5.60 15.30 -6.49
CA ARG A 160 -5.80 15.74 -7.87
C ARG A 160 -4.96 14.90 -8.83
N PRO A 161 -5.50 14.49 -9.99
CA PRO A 161 -4.68 13.87 -11.03
C PRO A 161 -3.51 14.76 -11.43
N GLY A 162 -2.29 14.25 -11.36
CA GLY A 162 -1.06 14.95 -11.74
C GLY A 162 -0.32 15.66 -10.60
N ASP A 163 -0.96 15.87 -9.43
CA ASP A 163 -0.31 16.48 -8.26
C ASP A 163 0.27 15.40 -7.34
N GLY A 164 1.48 14.98 -7.69
CA GLY A 164 2.18 13.90 -7.00
C GLY A 164 1.72 12.51 -7.44
N GLU A 165 2.42 11.49 -6.95
CA GLU A 165 2.17 10.09 -7.30
C GLU A 165 2.54 9.18 -6.13
N ARG A 166 1.73 8.13 -5.94
CA ARG A 166 2.09 6.99 -5.09
C ARG A 166 2.63 5.88 -5.98
N LYS A 167 3.96 5.76 -6.01
CA LYS A 167 4.67 4.68 -6.71
C LYS A 167 4.81 3.48 -5.79
N ILE A 168 4.58 2.30 -6.33
CA ILE A 168 4.72 1.03 -5.60
C ILE A 168 5.65 0.13 -6.40
N PHE A 169 6.70 -0.35 -5.74
CA PHE A 169 7.70 -1.25 -6.29
C PHE A 169 7.51 -2.61 -5.63
N VAL A 170 7.01 -3.59 -6.38
CA VAL A 170 6.86 -4.96 -5.90
C VAL A 170 8.24 -5.60 -5.84
N GLU A 171 8.59 -6.12 -4.67
CA GLU A 171 9.88 -6.78 -4.43
C GLU A 171 9.71 -8.30 -4.48
N THR A 172 8.70 -8.83 -3.81
CA THR A 172 8.41 -10.27 -3.79
C THR A 172 6.90 -10.53 -3.65
N ILE A 173 6.47 -11.71 -4.10
CA ILE A 173 5.12 -12.24 -3.85
C ILE A 173 5.28 -13.64 -3.26
N THR A 174 4.85 -13.80 -2.01
CA THR A 174 4.80 -15.11 -1.34
C THR A 174 3.40 -15.71 -1.49
N LYS A 175 3.32 -17.04 -1.54
CA LYS A 175 2.09 -17.78 -1.82
C LYS A 175 1.88 -18.83 -0.72
N ASP A 176 0.66 -18.92 -0.21
CA ASP A 176 0.19 -20.00 0.65
C ASP A 176 -1.01 -20.67 -0.04
N GLU A 177 -0.73 -21.83 -0.65
CA GLU A 177 -1.73 -22.63 -1.36
C GLU A 177 -2.77 -23.26 -0.42
N THR A 178 -2.43 -23.46 0.86
CA THR A 178 -3.33 -24.07 1.84
C THR A 178 -4.39 -23.08 2.28
N ALA A 179 -3.97 -21.85 2.61
CA ALA A 179 -4.87 -20.77 3.00
C ALA A 179 -5.48 -20.03 1.80
N MET A 180 -5.02 -20.32 0.58
CA MET A 180 -5.34 -19.56 -0.63
C MET A 180 -5.10 -18.06 -0.44
N THR A 181 -3.93 -17.73 0.12
CA THR A 181 -3.49 -16.35 0.36
C THR A 181 -2.17 -16.05 -0.35
N ALA A 182 -1.97 -14.80 -0.73
CA ALA A 182 -0.70 -14.29 -1.25
C ALA A 182 -0.30 -13.04 -0.48
N ILE A 183 0.99 -12.85 -0.20
CA ILE A 183 1.50 -11.62 0.40
C ILE A 183 2.43 -10.95 -0.60
N VAL A 184 2.05 -9.76 -1.04
CA VAL A 184 2.90 -8.89 -1.85
C VAL A 184 3.75 -8.08 -0.88
N HIS A 185 5.08 -8.11 -1.04
CA HIS A 185 5.99 -7.23 -0.34
C HIS A 185 6.55 -6.20 -1.32
N GLY A 186 6.73 -4.97 -0.84
CA GLY A 186 7.29 -3.94 -1.69
C GLY A 186 7.55 -2.62 -0.97
N CYS A 187 8.05 -1.68 -1.75
CA CYS A 187 8.31 -0.32 -1.31
C CYS A 187 7.28 0.65 -1.91
N VAL A 188 6.84 1.62 -1.11
CA VAL A 188 5.98 2.73 -1.53
C VAL A 188 6.78 4.02 -1.46
N TYR A 189 6.74 4.81 -2.52
CA TYR A 189 7.18 6.20 -2.51
C TYR A 189 5.97 7.08 -2.86
N ASP A 190 5.60 7.95 -1.93
CA ASP A 190 4.35 8.69 -1.96
C ASP A 190 4.60 10.19 -1.91
N THR A 191 4.22 10.87 -2.99
CA THR A 191 4.27 12.32 -3.13
C THR A 191 2.89 12.93 -3.35
N VAL A 192 1.81 12.15 -3.18
CA VAL A 192 0.43 12.61 -3.44
C VAL A 192 0.08 13.79 -2.55
N VAL A 193 -0.39 14.89 -3.17
CA VAL A 193 -0.90 16.05 -2.44
C VAL A 193 -2.40 15.87 -2.19
N LEU A 194 -2.82 16.02 -0.95
CA LEU A 194 -4.21 16.06 -0.52
C LEU A 194 -4.66 17.51 -0.34
N TYR A 195 -5.87 17.80 -0.80
CA TYR A 195 -6.51 19.10 -0.74
C TYR A 195 -7.75 19.04 0.15
N MET A 196 -8.03 20.11 0.88
CA MET A 196 -9.27 20.32 1.65
C MET A 196 -9.75 21.75 1.39
N ASP A 197 -11.01 21.91 0.99
CA ASP A 197 -11.67 23.21 0.74
C ASP A 197 -10.86 24.17 -0.15
N GLY A 198 -10.15 23.60 -1.13
CA GLY A 198 -9.35 24.33 -2.11
C GLY A 198 -7.91 24.63 -1.69
N GLY A 199 -7.54 24.39 -0.43
CA GLY A 199 -6.17 24.50 0.09
C GLY A 199 -5.44 23.15 0.18
N ILE A 200 -4.12 23.19 0.38
CA ILE A 200 -3.32 21.99 0.67
C ILE A 200 -3.63 21.54 2.10
N TYR A 201 -4.04 20.28 2.23
CA TYR A 201 -4.28 19.61 3.51
C TYR A 201 -3.05 18.81 3.96
N ASP A 202 -2.43 18.09 3.04
CA ASP A 202 -1.22 17.29 3.28
C ASP A 202 -0.40 17.19 1.99
N ASP A 203 0.85 17.61 2.02
CA ASP A 203 1.84 17.51 0.94
C ASP A 203 3.10 16.77 1.37
N LYS A 204 3.03 16.03 2.49
CA LYS A 204 4.19 15.29 3.02
C LYS A 204 4.62 14.20 2.05
N VAL A 205 5.90 14.24 1.69
CA VAL A 205 6.56 13.15 0.98
C VAL A 205 6.92 12.05 1.98
N ALA A 206 6.51 10.82 1.70
CA ALA A 206 6.79 9.66 2.53
C ALA A 206 7.25 8.47 1.71
N SER A 207 8.07 7.63 2.32
CA SER A 207 8.44 6.33 1.77
C SER A 207 8.24 5.23 2.82
N SER A 208 7.80 4.04 2.40
CA SER A 208 7.59 2.93 3.30
C SER A 208 7.89 1.56 2.70
N LEU A 209 8.44 0.66 3.52
CA LEU A 209 8.44 -0.78 3.25
C LEU A 209 7.13 -1.35 3.75
N SER A 210 6.43 -2.12 2.91
CA SER A 210 5.06 -2.55 3.20
C SER A 210 4.75 -3.95 2.67
N SER A 211 3.70 -4.54 3.23
CA SER A 211 3.12 -5.78 2.72
C SER A 211 1.59 -5.70 2.59
N TRP A 212 1.09 -6.42 1.59
CA TRP A 212 -0.32 -6.52 1.24
C TRP A 212 -0.73 -7.99 1.23
N THR A 213 -1.57 -8.40 2.17
CA THR A 213 -2.10 -9.77 2.21
C THR A 213 -3.38 -9.86 1.39
N MET A 214 -3.35 -10.64 0.32
CA MET A 214 -4.49 -10.93 -0.54
C MET A 214 -5.03 -12.33 -0.26
N GLN A 215 -6.34 -12.50 -0.37
CA GLN A 215 -7.03 -13.78 -0.24
C GLN A 215 -7.86 -14.05 -1.49
N TRP A 216 -7.81 -15.28 -1.98
CA TRP A 216 -8.65 -15.71 -3.09
C TRP A 216 -10.09 -15.91 -2.61
N GLN A 217 -11.03 -15.16 -3.19
CA GLN A 217 -12.44 -15.26 -2.88
C GLN A 217 -13.27 -15.01 -4.15
N ASP A 218 -14.26 -15.87 -4.39
CA ASP A 218 -15.24 -15.74 -5.49
C ASP A 218 -14.60 -15.49 -6.86
N GLY A 219 -13.48 -16.18 -7.15
CA GLY A 219 -12.79 -16.09 -8.45
C GLY A 219 -11.86 -14.88 -8.60
N SER A 220 -11.53 -14.18 -7.52
CA SER A 220 -10.68 -12.98 -7.55
C SER A 220 -9.79 -12.86 -6.30
N TRP A 221 -8.66 -12.16 -6.42
CA TRP A 221 -7.83 -11.81 -5.29
C TRP A 221 -8.37 -10.55 -4.61
N ARG A 222 -8.65 -10.64 -3.31
CA ARG A 222 -9.18 -9.54 -2.48
C ARG A 222 -8.20 -9.18 -1.39
N TRP A 223 -8.04 -7.89 -1.14
CA TRP A 223 -7.13 -7.38 -0.13
C TRP A 223 -7.76 -7.46 1.26
N ILE A 224 -7.08 -8.13 2.19
CA ILE A 224 -7.58 -8.36 3.56
C ILE A 224 -6.75 -7.68 4.64
N ASN A 225 -5.48 -7.35 4.37
CA ASN A 225 -4.60 -6.73 5.36
C ASN A 225 -3.45 -5.93 4.73
N TYR A 226 -3.11 -4.79 5.34
CA TYR A 226 -1.98 -3.93 4.97
C TYR A 226 -1.07 -3.72 6.17
N GLN A 227 0.24 -3.87 5.99
CA GLN A 227 1.20 -3.55 7.03
C GLN A 227 2.30 -2.63 6.50
N ILE A 228 2.67 -1.65 7.32
CA ILE A 228 3.84 -0.79 7.12
C ILE A 228 4.92 -1.28 8.08
N HIS A 229 6.02 -1.80 7.54
CA HIS A 229 7.14 -2.31 8.34
C HIS A 229 8.13 -1.20 8.71
N LYS A 230 8.31 -0.22 7.83
CA LYS A 230 9.14 0.96 8.04
C LYS A 230 8.54 2.12 7.27
N LYS A 231 8.56 3.32 7.86
CA LYS A 231 8.15 4.56 7.19
C LYS A 231 9.12 5.69 7.53
N VAL A 232 9.46 6.46 6.52
CA VAL A 232 10.25 7.69 6.64
C VAL A 232 9.56 8.82 5.90
N TYR A 233 9.88 10.05 6.29
CA TYR A 233 9.44 11.26 5.62
C TYR A 233 10.64 11.97 5.03
N PHE A 234 10.46 12.60 3.87
CA PHE A 234 11.50 13.36 3.17
C PHE A 234 12.75 12.55 2.78
N ASP A 235 12.63 11.22 2.75
CA ASP A 235 13.65 10.25 2.33
C ASP A 235 12.98 9.16 1.48
N ASN A 236 13.74 8.47 0.63
CA ASN A 236 13.23 7.46 -0.30
C ASN A 236 13.83 6.08 -0.02
N LEU A 237 13.07 5.21 0.66
CA LEU A 237 13.47 3.83 0.91
C LEU A 237 13.50 3.00 -0.38
N CYS A 238 12.83 3.44 -1.44
CA CYS A 238 12.70 2.66 -2.67
C CYS A 238 13.92 2.75 -3.58
N ASP A 239 14.80 3.73 -3.38
CA ASP A 239 16.03 3.95 -4.17
C ASP A 239 17.25 3.18 -3.63
N SER A 240 17.04 2.28 -2.65
CA SER A 240 18.12 1.52 -2.00
C SER A 240 18.55 0.23 -2.69
#